data_AF-A0A1G1B5P6-F1
#
_entry.id   AF-A0A1G1B5P6-F1
#
_cell.length_a   1.000
_cell.length_b   1.000
_cell.length_c   1.000
_cell.angle_alpha   90.00
_cell.angle_beta   90.00
_cell.angle_gamma   90.00
#
_symmetry.space_group_name_H-M   'P 1'
#
loop_
_entity.id
_entity.type
_entity.pdbx_description
1 polymer ?
#
loop_
_entity_poly.entity_id
_entity_poly.type
_entity_poly.pdbx_seq_one_letter_code
_entity_poly.pdbx_strand_id
1 'polypeptide(L)' 'MLMIRLILVLLGITAMVLLGLYLLLDDKKYLHYFKQTLKYTLFLVIVVVVLFVLRRILYV' A
#
# COMPACT_ATOMS: atom_id res chain seq x y z
N MET A 1 2.25 14.15 9.82
CA MET A 1 2.75 12.88 10.41
C MET A 1 1.64 11.91 10.78
N LEU A 2 0.61 12.36 11.52
CA LEU A 2 -0.49 11.51 12.01
C LEU A 2 -1.29 10.83 10.88
N MET A 3 -1.64 11.58 9.82
CA MET A 3 -2.38 11.03 8.66
C MET A 3 -1.60 9.93 7.91
N ILE A 4 -0.31 10.11 7.67
CA ILE A 4 0.53 9.10 6.99
C ILE A 4 0.64 7.82 7.83
N ARG A 5 0.80 7.96 9.15
CA ARG A 5 0.78 6.81 10.07
C ARG A 5 -0.56 6.07 10.03
N LEU A 6 -1.68 6.80 10.07
CA LEU A 6 -3.02 6.23 9.96
C LEU A 6 -3.22 5.45 8.66
N ILE A 7 -2.82 6.02 7.53
CA ILE A 7 -2.94 5.37 6.21
C ILE A 7 -2.11 4.09 6.17
N LEU A 8 -0.87 4.11 6.68
CA LEU A 8 0.00 2.92 6.73
C LEU A 8 -0.59 1.81 7.62
N VAL A 9 -1.13 2.16 8.79
CA VAL A 9 -1.79 1.20 9.69
C VAL A 9 -3.03 0.61 9.03
N LEU A 10 -3.87 1.46 8.40
CA LEU A 10 -5.05 1.01 7.68
C LEU A 10 -4.68 0.03 6.57
N LEU A 11 -3.63 0.34 5.79
CA LEU A 11 -3.10 -0.52 4.74
C LEU A 11 -2.61 -1.88 5.26
N GLY A 12 -1.91 -1.89 6.39
CA GLY A 12 -1.47 -3.13 7.03
C GLY A 12 -2.63 -4.01 7.48
N ILE A 13 -3.65 -3.41 8.12
CA ILE A 13 -4.86 -4.12 8.55
C ILE A 13 -5.61 -4.66 7.33
N THR A 14 -5.79 -3.86 6.28
CA THR A 14 -6.46 -4.30 5.05
C THR A 14 -5.73 -5.47 4.39
N ALA A 15 -4.40 -5.42 4.32
CA ALA A 15 -3.59 -6.52 3.78
C ALA A 15 -3.74 -7.81 4.59
N MET A 16 -3.74 -7.70 5.93
CA MET A 16 -3.91 -8.82 6.85
C MET A 16 -5.31 -9.44 6.78
N VAL A 17 -6.36 -8.61 6.67
CA VAL A 17 -7.74 -9.05 6.48
C VAL A 17 -7.93 -9.75 5.14
N LEU A 18 -7.36 -9.22 4.06
CA LEU A 18 -7.41 -9.85 2.74
C LEU A 18 -6.69 -11.20 2.68
N LEU A 19 -5.54 -11.30 3.34
CA LEU A 19 -4.82 -12.58 3.50
C LEU A 19 -5.63 -13.58 4.35
N GLY A 20 -6.23 -13.12 5.45
CA GLY A 20 -7.09 -13.93 6.30
C GLY A 20 -8.31 -14.47 5.56
N LEU A 21 -9.02 -13.61 4.81
CA LEU A 21 -10.15 -14.00 3.95
C LEU A 21 -9.74 -14.99 2.86
N TYR A 22 -8.57 -14.78 2.25
CA TYR A 22 -8.04 -15.71 1.25
C TYR A 22 -7.79 -17.10 1.84
N LEU A 23 -7.16 -17.19 3.02
CA LEU A 23 -6.92 -18.46 3.72
C LEU A 23 -8.21 -19.15 4.19
N LEU A 24 -9.25 -18.37 4.52
CA LEU A 24 -10.52 -18.93 5.02
C LEU A 24 -11.45 -19.43 3.91
N LEU A 25 -11.54 -18.69 2.80
CA LEU A 25 -12.50 -18.97 1.72
C LEU A 25 -11.88 -19.66 0.50
N ASP A 26 -10.54 -19.74 0.42
CA ASP A 26 -9.75 -20.23 -0.73
C ASP A 26 -10.12 -19.56 -2.08
N ASP A 27 -10.83 -18.44 -2.01
CA ASP A 27 -11.43 -17.82 -3.18
C ASP A 27 -10.42 -16.85 -3.82
N LYS A 28 -10.11 -17.09 -5.10
CA LYS A 28 -9.07 -16.38 -5.86
C LYS A 28 -9.33 -14.88 -5.99
N LYS A 29 -10.57 -14.43 -5.76
CA LYS A 29 -10.90 -12.99 -5.69
C LYS A 29 -10.11 -12.26 -4.62
N TYR A 30 -9.96 -12.83 -3.42
CA TYR A 30 -9.24 -12.18 -2.32
C TYR A 30 -7.73 -12.07 -2.60
N LEU A 31 -7.16 -13.08 -3.26
CA LEU A 31 -5.78 -13.02 -3.75
C LEU A 31 -5.61 -11.91 -4.80
N HIS A 32 -6.58 -11.74 -5.71
CA HIS A 32 -6.54 -10.68 -6.71
C HIS A 32 -6.57 -9.29 -6.07
N TYR A 33 -7.50 -9.06 -5.14
CA TYR A 33 -7.58 -7.81 -4.39
C TYR A 33 -6.31 -7.55 -3.60
N PHE A 34 -5.77 -8.54 -2.90
CA PHE A 34 -4.50 -8.43 -2.16
C PHE A 34 -3.34 -8.00 -3.07
N LYS A 35 -3.22 -8.63 -4.23
CA LYS A 35 -2.19 -8.29 -5.24
C LYS A 35 -2.37 -6.86 -5.74
N GLN A 36 -3.60 -6.41 -5.90
CA GLN A 36 -3.93 -5.04 -6.29
C GLN A 36 -3.55 -4.04 -5.21
N THR A 37 -3.88 -4.32 -3.94
CA THR A 37 -3.51 -3.50 -2.78
C THR A 37 -1.99 -3.36 -2.68
N LEU A 38 -1.24 -4.45 -2.85
CA LEU A 38 0.23 -4.43 -2.90
C LEU A 38 0.76 -3.54 -4.03
N LYS A 39 0.17 -3.64 -5.23
CA LYS A 39 0.57 -2.85 -6.40
C LYS A 39 0.36 -1.35 -6.16
N TYR A 40 -0.79 -0.96 -5.60
CA TYR A 40 -1.07 0.42 -5.24
C TYR A 40 -0.15 0.92 -4.13
N THR A 41 0.16 0.09 -3.13
CA THR A 41 1.09 0.44 -2.05
C THR A 41 2.48 0.75 -2.60
N LEU A 42 3.00 -0.13 -3.46
CA LEU A 42 4.29 0.07 -4.14
C LEU A 42 4.28 1.32 -5.01
N PHE A 43 3.20 1.55 -5.76
CA PHE A 43 3.05 2.76 -6.56
C PHE A 43 3.09 4.02 -5.69
N LEU A 44 2.39 4.01 -4.54
CA LEU A 44 2.37 5.13 -3.59
C LEU A 44 3.77 5.40 -3.03
N VAL A 45 4.52 4.35 -2.67
CA VAL A 45 5.92 4.47 -2.22
C VAL A 45 6.79 5.09 -3.32
N ILE A 46 6.68 4.62 -4.56
CA ILE A 46 7.44 5.16 -5.70
C ILE A 46 7.12 6.64 -5.90
N VAL A 47 5.84 7.02 -5.89
CA VAL A 47 5.42 8.42 -6.03
C VAL A 47 6.00 9.29 -4.94
N VAL A 48 5.99 8.83 -3.67
CA VAL A 48 6.59 9.56 -2.55
C VAL A 48 8.09 9.74 -2.73
N VAL A 49 8.80 8.69 -3.17
CA VAL A 49 10.24 8.78 -3.47
C VAL A 49 10.52 9.74 -4.62
N VAL A 50 9.75 9.67 -5.71
CA VAL A 50 9.89 10.56 -6.87
C VAL A 50 9.65 12.01 -6.47
N LEU A 51 8.58 12.31 -5.71
CA LEU A 51 8.32 13.64 -5.17
C LEU A 51 9.44 14.13 -4.26
N PHE A 52 10.01 13.24 -3.43
CA PHE A 52 11.13 13.57 -2.56
C PHE A 52 12.40 13.91 -3.36
N VAL A 53 12.70 13.13 -4.40
CA VAL A 53 13.85 13.36 -5.30
C VAL A 53 13.65 14.64 -6.12
N LEU A 54 12.48 14.85 -6.71
CA LEU A 54 12.12 16.09 -7.42
C LEU A 54 12.27 17.31 -6.53
N ARG A 55 11.79 17.22 -5.28
CA ARG A 55 11.99 18.29 -4.30
C ARG A 55 13.47 18.55 -4.06
N ARG A 56 14.30 17.52 -3.90
CA ARG A 56 15.75 17.67 -3.74
C ARG A 56 16.41 18.33 -4.95
N ILE A 57 15.98 18.02 -6.18
CA ILE A 57 16.58 18.57 -7.40
C ILE A 57 16.12 20.02 -7.65
N LEU A 58 14.87 20.36 -7.35
CA LEU A 58 14.31 21.70 -7.59
C LEU A 58 14.63 22.73 -6.49
N TYR A 59 14.98 22.28 -5.29
CA TYR A 59 15.35 23.16 -4.15
C TYR A 59 16.86 23.18 -3.84
N VAL A 60 17.69 22.48 -4.62
CA VAL A 60 19.16 22.62 -4.65
C VAL A 60 19.51 23.57 -5.78
#